data_AF-A0A5U5GEJ3-F1
#
_entry.id   AF-A0A5U5GEJ3-F1
#
_cell.length_a   1.000
_cell.length_b   1.000
_cell.length_c   1.000
_cell.angle_alpha   90.00
_cell.angle_beta   90.00
_cell.angle_gamma   90.00
#
_symmetry.space_group_name_H-M   'P 1'
#
loop_
_entity.id
_entity.type
_entity.pdbx_description
1 polymer ?
#
loop_
_entity_poly.entity_id
_entity_poly.type
_entity_poly.pdbx_seq_one_letter_code
_entity_poly.pdbx_strand_id
1 'polypeptide(L)'
;MAKAKVNMLNLGDAMLQGAREPLTTSSTPIMPTSEMPMILTLDEVAPNPDNPRTTRNPKYDEIKDSIRARGLDTVPKVTRNPELPGSPYIFSDGGNTRYEILRELFAETQDERFYRFHVLFKPWPGRLECLVGHLAENDVRGDLTFIDKALGIRKARAIHEETLGRSVTLRELSDLLRKQGYPIHNSLISRMEHAVEYLYPYMPELLASGLGYPQVVQLLSLRTACEKVWKQYSNESADMMASVFGDVCRQFDDPELYSLDLFRDELIGNMIQTLPHPSLNYDRWLIELDPKTQNQLALFGAPEPVPEHLILADHQAWQTGDIRNKEAVSREQTLIHGQGNYDGAELLGRDGDVLLSSILPSVRNEIQSGMSGVPDVPSGKVMQGDDETDDTPFLSSYACGDTTTTAATGGVVNAFSQAAGSVVGSAAVTGAGIDLFTDSNLFEFRENNDLNPPSSPMLSAIPPSSVAFANTGLEPVSDIWAISALQDDIEHLQDMAYRLVFETAEAIGCEDSIQEDNSPDSAGFAVSPHGNEFVHFLAGLSGQLPNQQFNMFMFCLNFFGSQSSGDVPVFDDIHVVKIMRLIRVIRRLREQQRQATTGRE
;
A
#
# COMPACT_ATOMS: atom_id res chain seq x y z
N MET A 1 44.66 -74.57 -66.42
CA MET A 1 44.37 -73.12 -66.53
C MET A 1 42.95 -72.88 -66.03
N ALA A 2 42.73 -71.93 -65.13
CA ALA A 2 41.41 -71.37 -64.83
C ALA A 2 41.61 -69.97 -64.24
N LYS A 3 40.92 -68.94 -64.76
CA LYS A 3 40.90 -67.60 -64.14
C LYS A 3 39.67 -67.50 -63.26
N ALA A 4 39.84 -67.38 -61.95
CA ALA A 4 38.78 -66.89 -61.08
C ALA A 4 38.57 -65.39 -61.34
N LYS A 5 37.31 -64.97 -61.51
CA LYS A 5 36.93 -63.60 -61.83
C LYS A 5 36.53 -62.89 -60.53
N VAL A 6 37.15 -61.75 -60.22
CA VAL A 6 36.78 -60.95 -59.05
C VAL A 6 35.42 -60.30 -59.31
N ASN A 7 34.40 -60.70 -58.57
CA ASN A 7 33.16 -59.94 -58.47
C ASN A 7 33.37 -58.85 -57.42
N MET A 8 33.40 -57.58 -57.86
CA MET A 8 33.26 -56.47 -56.93
C MET A 8 31.81 -56.42 -56.45
N LEU A 9 31.61 -56.54 -55.14
CA LEU A 9 30.30 -56.36 -54.51
C LEU A 9 29.88 -54.88 -54.65
N ASN A 10 28.66 -54.65 -55.13
CA ASN A 10 28.19 -53.31 -55.47
C ASN A 10 27.81 -52.54 -54.19
N LEU A 11 28.73 -51.75 -53.67
CA LEU A 11 28.62 -51.14 -52.34
C LEU A 11 27.44 -50.17 -52.19
N GLY A 12 26.94 -49.61 -53.30
CA GLY A 12 25.76 -48.74 -53.32
C GLY A 12 24.46 -49.45 -52.95
N ASP A 13 24.24 -50.67 -53.45
CA ASP A 13 23.01 -51.43 -53.17
C ASP A 13 22.93 -51.84 -51.69
N ALA A 14 24.08 -52.02 -51.04
CA ALA A 14 24.17 -52.36 -49.62
C ALA A 14 23.78 -51.20 -48.69
N MET A 15 23.90 -49.94 -49.14
CA MET A 15 23.51 -48.77 -48.35
C MET A 15 22.01 -48.45 -48.43
N LEU A 16 21.28 -48.94 -49.44
CA LEU A 16 19.84 -48.67 -49.59
C LEU A 16 18.93 -49.57 -48.72
N GLN A 17 19.45 -50.62 -48.09
CA GLN A 17 18.65 -51.57 -47.29
C GLN A 17 18.53 -51.18 -45.80
N GLY A 18 18.67 -49.88 -45.49
CA GLY A 18 18.65 -49.30 -44.14
C GLY A 18 17.26 -49.17 -43.49
N ALA A 19 16.28 -49.99 -43.87
CA ALA A 19 14.91 -49.93 -43.35
C ALA A 19 14.41 -51.33 -42.96
N ARG A 20 14.93 -51.87 -41.86
CA ARG A 20 14.45 -53.12 -41.26
C ARG A 20 13.44 -52.77 -40.17
N GLU A 21 12.16 -53.08 -40.41
CA GLU A 21 11.12 -52.89 -39.41
C GLU A 21 11.50 -53.61 -38.09
N PRO A 22 11.36 -52.95 -36.92
CA PRO A 22 11.69 -53.56 -35.65
C PRO A 22 10.65 -54.63 -35.31
N LEU A 23 11.05 -55.90 -35.45
CA LEU A 23 10.35 -57.03 -34.84
C LEU A 23 10.10 -56.74 -33.36
N THR A 24 8.87 -56.97 -32.90
CA THR A 24 8.40 -56.61 -31.56
C THR A 24 9.08 -57.44 -30.47
N THR A 25 10.29 -57.04 -30.07
CA THR A 25 10.86 -57.40 -28.78
C THR A 25 10.31 -56.45 -27.72
N SER A 26 9.98 -56.99 -26.54
CA SER A 26 9.55 -56.19 -25.40
C SER A 26 10.75 -55.50 -24.76
N SER A 27 11.30 -54.49 -25.43
CA SER A 27 12.29 -53.60 -24.84
C SER A 27 11.65 -52.84 -23.68
N THR A 28 12.18 -53.03 -22.48
CA THR A 28 11.97 -52.08 -21.39
C THR A 28 12.52 -50.73 -21.87
N PRO A 29 11.72 -49.64 -21.88
CA PRO A 29 12.17 -48.37 -22.42
C PRO A 29 13.29 -47.81 -21.54
N ILE A 30 14.53 -47.87 -22.03
CA ILE A 30 15.69 -47.28 -21.36
C ILE A 30 15.54 -45.76 -21.44
N MET A 31 15.02 -45.19 -20.36
CA MET A 31 14.82 -43.75 -20.20
C MET A 31 16.17 -43.01 -20.29
N PRO A 32 16.28 -41.89 -21.05
CA PRO A 32 17.52 -41.14 -21.14
C PRO A 32 17.99 -40.65 -19.76
N THR A 33 19.29 -40.79 -19.49
CA THR A 33 19.90 -40.42 -18.20
C THR A 33 20.48 -39.00 -18.21
N SER A 34 20.40 -38.30 -19.34
CA SER A 34 20.80 -36.91 -19.53
C SER A 34 19.67 -36.13 -20.21
N GLU A 35 19.78 -34.80 -20.24
CA GLU A 35 18.90 -33.99 -21.10
C GLU A 35 19.12 -34.35 -22.57
N MET A 36 18.05 -34.37 -23.38
CA MET A 36 18.11 -34.76 -24.79
C MET A 36 17.01 -34.07 -25.61
N PRO A 37 17.33 -33.42 -26.76
CA PRO A 37 16.30 -32.88 -27.64
C PRO A 37 15.52 -34.00 -28.33
N MET A 38 14.19 -33.85 -28.38
CA MET A 38 13.27 -34.78 -29.03
C MET A 38 12.23 -34.02 -29.86
N ILE A 39 11.53 -34.74 -30.73
CA ILE A 39 10.29 -34.28 -31.37
C ILE A 39 9.19 -35.21 -30.85
N LEU A 40 8.11 -34.64 -30.33
CA LEU A 40 6.94 -35.39 -29.87
C LEU A 40 5.68 -34.88 -30.54
N THR A 41 4.65 -35.72 -30.56
CA THR A 41 3.28 -35.39 -30.96
C THR A 41 2.45 -34.87 -29.77
N LEU A 42 1.33 -34.19 -30.08
CA LEU A 42 0.34 -33.78 -29.07
C LEU A 42 -0.27 -34.95 -28.27
N ASP A 43 -0.28 -36.16 -28.83
CA ASP A 43 -0.83 -37.37 -28.18
C ASP A 43 0.19 -38.08 -27.27
N GLU A 44 1.49 -37.86 -27.48
CA GLU A 44 2.56 -38.38 -26.63
C GLU A 44 2.80 -37.52 -25.37
N VAL A 45 2.27 -36.29 -25.35
CA VAL A 45 2.48 -35.29 -24.31
C VAL A 45 1.17 -34.95 -23.61
N ALA A 46 1.22 -34.72 -22.29
CA ALA A 46 0.09 -34.32 -21.46
C ALA A 46 0.46 -33.12 -20.56
N PRO A 47 -0.51 -32.30 -20.13
CA PRO A 47 -0.28 -31.30 -19.08
C PRO A 47 0.12 -31.99 -17.77
N ASN A 48 0.92 -31.31 -16.95
CA ASN A 48 1.34 -31.87 -15.67
C ASN A 48 0.12 -31.94 -14.70
N PRO A 49 -0.24 -33.12 -14.14
CA PRO A 49 -1.39 -33.25 -13.24
C PRO A 49 -1.20 -32.57 -11.88
N ASP A 50 0.04 -32.15 -11.58
CA ASP A 50 0.43 -31.36 -10.42
C ASP A 50 0.83 -29.92 -10.81
N ASN A 51 0.33 -29.39 -11.93
CA ASN A 51 0.40 -27.96 -12.25
C ASN A 51 -0.32 -27.12 -11.17
N PRO A 52 0.34 -26.15 -10.51
CA PRO A 52 -0.28 -25.36 -9.45
C PRO A 52 -1.21 -24.25 -9.96
N ARG A 53 -1.12 -23.84 -11.23
CA ARG A 53 -1.99 -22.81 -11.82
C ARG A 53 -3.30 -23.44 -12.29
N THR A 54 -4.42 -22.98 -11.75
CA THR A 54 -5.79 -23.43 -12.09
C THR A 54 -6.48 -22.50 -13.10
N THR A 55 -6.30 -21.18 -12.99
CA THR A 55 -6.91 -20.18 -13.88
C THR A 55 -6.20 -20.06 -15.23
N ARG A 56 -6.96 -19.78 -16.32
CA ARG A 56 -6.42 -19.51 -17.68
C ARG A 56 -5.47 -18.30 -17.64
N ASN A 57 -4.35 -18.40 -18.35
CA ASN A 57 -3.35 -17.34 -18.43
C ASN A 57 -3.94 -16.06 -19.08
N PRO A 58 -3.81 -14.85 -18.49
CA PRO A 58 -4.33 -13.62 -19.08
C PRO A 58 -3.70 -13.28 -20.44
N LYS A 59 -2.47 -13.73 -20.70
CA LYS A 59 -1.76 -13.53 -21.98
C LYS A 59 -1.96 -14.68 -22.98
N TYR A 60 -2.95 -15.54 -22.76
CA TYR A 60 -3.19 -16.73 -23.60
C TYR A 60 -3.33 -16.36 -25.08
N ASP A 61 -4.15 -15.36 -25.40
CA ASP A 61 -4.46 -15.02 -26.79
C ASP A 61 -3.27 -14.33 -27.50
N GLU A 62 -2.48 -13.52 -26.79
CA GLU A 62 -1.18 -12.99 -27.27
C GLU A 62 -0.21 -14.14 -27.65
N ILE A 63 -0.11 -15.15 -26.78
CA ILE A 63 0.75 -16.33 -27.01
C ILE A 63 0.19 -17.17 -28.16
N LYS A 64 -1.13 -17.29 -28.30
CA LYS A 64 -1.81 -18.01 -29.39
C LYS A 64 -1.50 -17.38 -30.74
N ASP A 65 -1.62 -16.06 -30.86
CA ASP A 65 -1.32 -15.34 -32.09
C ASP A 65 0.19 -15.38 -32.42
N SER A 66 1.07 -15.25 -31.41
CA SER A 66 2.51 -15.41 -31.59
C SER A 66 2.88 -16.81 -32.09
N ILE A 67 2.30 -17.88 -31.53
CA ILE A 67 2.55 -19.26 -31.97
C ILE A 67 1.95 -19.51 -33.36
N ARG A 68 0.76 -18.97 -33.67
CA ARG A 68 0.15 -19.09 -35.00
C ARG A 68 1.03 -18.46 -36.08
N ALA A 69 1.62 -17.30 -35.79
CA ALA A 69 2.44 -16.52 -36.73
C ALA A 69 3.90 -17.01 -36.86
N ARG A 70 4.58 -17.31 -35.75
CA ARG A 70 6.03 -17.58 -35.74
C ARG A 70 6.41 -19.00 -35.29
N GLY A 71 5.45 -19.78 -34.78
CA GLY A 71 5.70 -21.08 -34.17
C GLY A 71 6.20 -20.97 -32.73
N LEU A 72 6.80 -22.06 -32.25
CA LEU A 72 7.16 -22.24 -30.84
C LEU A 72 8.62 -21.78 -30.56
N ASP A 73 8.82 -20.48 -30.33
CA ASP A 73 10.16 -19.89 -30.05
C ASP A 73 10.94 -20.62 -28.95
N THR A 74 10.26 -21.01 -27.88
CA THR A 74 10.87 -21.59 -26.68
C THR A 74 10.55 -23.08 -26.60
N VAL A 75 11.56 -23.92 -26.85
CA VAL A 75 11.49 -25.38 -26.71
C VAL A 75 11.04 -25.75 -25.28
N PRO A 76 9.85 -26.37 -25.10
CA PRO A 76 9.37 -26.78 -23.78
C PRO A 76 10.22 -27.91 -23.21
N LYS A 77 10.32 -27.99 -21.89
CA LYS A 77 10.97 -29.09 -21.20
C LYS A 77 9.94 -30.10 -20.72
N VAL A 78 10.18 -31.37 -21.02
CA VAL A 78 9.31 -32.48 -20.66
C VAL A 78 10.07 -33.54 -19.88
N THR A 79 9.36 -34.33 -19.09
CA THR A 79 9.88 -35.48 -18.36
C THR A 79 8.81 -36.59 -18.35
N ARG A 80 9.07 -37.73 -17.71
CA ARG A 80 8.15 -38.87 -17.67
C ARG A 80 8.42 -39.70 -16.42
N ASN A 81 7.39 -40.13 -15.69
CA ASN A 81 7.59 -40.95 -14.50
C ASN A 81 8.03 -42.38 -14.91
N PRO A 82 9.24 -42.86 -14.54
CA PRO A 82 9.67 -44.23 -14.82
C PRO A 82 8.83 -45.31 -14.11
N GLU A 83 8.14 -44.97 -13.02
CA GLU A 83 7.30 -45.88 -12.23
C GLU A 83 5.97 -46.22 -12.92
N LEU A 84 5.59 -45.45 -13.95
CA LEU A 84 4.36 -45.64 -14.71
C LEU A 84 4.69 -45.95 -16.19
N PRO A 85 5.01 -47.21 -16.53
CA PRO A 85 5.25 -47.63 -17.91
C PRO A 85 4.07 -47.28 -18.82
N GLY A 86 4.34 -46.63 -19.95
CA GLY A 86 3.31 -46.19 -20.90
C GLY A 86 2.66 -44.84 -20.58
N SER A 87 2.97 -44.19 -19.45
CA SER A 87 2.55 -42.81 -19.19
C SER A 87 2.97 -41.84 -20.31
N PRO A 88 2.22 -40.77 -20.59
CA PRO A 88 2.66 -39.72 -21.51
C PRO A 88 3.83 -38.93 -20.92
N TYR A 89 4.54 -38.18 -21.76
CA TYR A 89 5.49 -37.17 -21.29
C TYR A 89 4.71 -35.99 -20.68
N ILE A 90 5.17 -35.46 -19.55
CA ILE A 90 4.57 -34.29 -18.89
C ILE A 90 5.56 -33.13 -18.82
N PHE A 91 5.07 -31.91 -18.76
CA PHE A 91 5.91 -30.72 -18.62
C PHE A 91 6.63 -30.69 -17.26
N SER A 92 7.92 -30.33 -17.28
CA SER A 92 8.79 -30.22 -16.09
C SER A 92 9.09 -28.77 -15.70
N ASP A 93 9.37 -27.90 -16.67
CA ASP A 93 9.59 -26.46 -16.47
C ASP A 93 8.58 -25.68 -17.35
N GLY A 94 7.32 -25.64 -16.91
CA GLY A 94 6.25 -24.85 -17.53
C GLY A 94 5.84 -25.29 -18.94
N GLY A 95 5.01 -24.49 -19.60
CA GLY A 95 4.57 -24.75 -20.98
C GLY A 95 3.21 -25.43 -21.14
N ASN A 96 2.49 -25.80 -20.06
CA ASN A 96 1.11 -26.32 -20.12
C ASN A 96 0.21 -25.44 -21.01
N THR A 97 0.21 -24.12 -20.81
CA THR A 97 -0.52 -23.15 -21.65
C THR A 97 -0.12 -23.16 -23.12
N ARG A 98 1.16 -23.43 -23.43
CA ARG A 98 1.60 -23.54 -24.83
C ARG A 98 1.10 -24.83 -25.48
N TYR A 99 0.98 -25.91 -24.72
CA TYR A 99 0.39 -27.17 -25.17
C TYR A 99 -1.13 -27.05 -25.40
N GLU A 100 -1.86 -26.36 -24.51
CA GLU A 100 -3.27 -26.00 -24.72
C GLU A 100 -3.45 -25.24 -26.03
N ILE A 101 -2.64 -24.20 -26.25
CA ILE A 101 -2.60 -23.41 -27.49
C ILE A 101 -2.26 -24.26 -28.73
N LEU A 102 -1.29 -25.17 -28.64
CA LEU A 102 -0.93 -26.05 -29.77
C LEU A 102 -2.06 -27.02 -30.11
N ARG A 103 -2.76 -27.58 -29.11
CA ARG A 103 -3.96 -28.41 -29.33
C ARG A 103 -5.08 -27.62 -29.99
N GLU A 104 -5.32 -26.39 -29.54
CA GLU A 104 -6.35 -25.52 -30.09
C GLU A 104 -6.03 -25.10 -31.53
N LEU A 105 -4.81 -24.67 -31.81
CA LEU A 105 -4.34 -24.32 -33.15
C LEU A 105 -4.35 -25.53 -34.10
N PHE A 106 -3.98 -26.72 -33.62
CA PHE A 106 -4.11 -27.94 -34.42
C PHE A 106 -5.57 -28.29 -34.70
N ALA A 107 -6.47 -28.15 -33.72
CA ALA A 107 -7.91 -28.33 -33.95
C ALA A 107 -8.47 -27.33 -34.99
N GLU A 108 -8.08 -26.05 -34.90
CA GLU A 108 -8.47 -24.99 -35.85
C GLU A 108 -7.96 -25.24 -37.29
N THR A 109 -6.72 -25.69 -37.45
CA THR A 109 -6.00 -25.63 -38.74
C THR A 109 -5.65 -26.98 -39.36
N GLN A 110 -5.64 -28.06 -38.57
CA GLN A 110 -5.11 -29.38 -38.93
C GLN A 110 -3.65 -29.37 -39.45
N ASP A 111 -2.89 -28.34 -39.10
CA ASP A 111 -1.51 -28.13 -39.56
C ASP A 111 -0.50 -28.94 -38.71
N GLU A 112 0.24 -29.83 -39.37
CA GLU A 112 1.26 -30.71 -38.79
C GLU A 112 2.29 -29.96 -37.91
N ARG A 113 2.58 -28.67 -38.18
CA ARG A 113 3.53 -27.88 -37.36
C ARG A 113 3.04 -27.58 -35.94
N PHE A 114 1.75 -27.76 -35.66
CA PHE A 114 1.20 -27.68 -34.30
C PHE A 114 1.01 -29.07 -33.67
N TYR A 115 0.90 -30.12 -34.49
CA TYR A 115 0.80 -31.50 -34.03
C TYR A 115 2.15 -32.09 -33.59
N ARG A 116 3.23 -31.82 -34.33
CA ARG A 116 4.61 -32.24 -34.00
C ARG A 116 5.46 -31.04 -33.61
N PHE A 117 6.07 -31.09 -32.43
CA PHE A 117 6.87 -29.99 -31.90
C PHE A 117 8.15 -30.46 -31.21
N HIS A 118 9.15 -29.58 -31.19
CA HIS A 118 10.42 -29.82 -30.51
C HIS A 118 10.27 -29.67 -29.00
N VAL A 119 10.85 -30.60 -28.24
CA VAL A 119 10.93 -30.57 -26.77
C VAL A 119 12.34 -30.93 -26.31
N LEU A 120 12.68 -30.52 -25.09
CA LEU A 120 13.88 -30.98 -24.38
C LEU A 120 13.45 -31.98 -23.30
N PHE A 121 13.81 -33.25 -23.46
CA PHE A 121 13.61 -34.24 -22.41
C PHE A 121 14.57 -33.95 -21.25
N LYS A 122 14.03 -34.02 -20.02
CA LYS A 122 14.74 -34.03 -18.74
C LYS A 122 14.53 -35.37 -18.04
N PRO A 123 15.58 -35.99 -17.46
CA PRO A 123 15.43 -37.10 -16.51
C PRO A 123 14.43 -36.74 -15.39
N TRP A 124 13.68 -37.73 -14.91
CA TRP A 124 12.66 -37.54 -13.86
C TRP A 124 13.32 -37.05 -12.55
N PRO A 125 13.04 -35.83 -12.08
CA PRO A 125 13.64 -35.32 -10.84
C PRO A 125 12.91 -35.82 -9.58
N GLY A 126 11.69 -36.32 -9.75
CA GLY A 126 10.72 -36.60 -8.69
C GLY A 126 9.42 -35.84 -8.92
N ARG A 127 8.31 -36.37 -8.40
CA ARG A 127 6.96 -35.77 -8.52
C ARG A 127 6.90 -34.41 -7.82
N LEU A 128 7.44 -34.36 -6.61
CA LEU A 128 7.49 -33.20 -5.75
C LEU A 128 8.37 -32.10 -6.34
N GLU A 129 9.54 -32.47 -6.85
CA GLU A 129 10.50 -31.57 -7.49
C GLU A 129 9.89 -30.87 -8.72
N CYS A 130 9.06 -31.57 -9.50
CA CYS A 130 8.31 -30.94 -10.60
C CYS A 130 7.29 -29.91 -10.10
N LEU A 131 6.54 -30.22 -9.04
CA LEU A 131 5.55 -29.31 -8.44
C LEU A 131 6.23 -28.07 -7.83
N VAL A 132 7.32 -28.26 -7.07
CA VAL A 132 8.06 -27.16 -6.43
C VAL A 132 8.78 -26.30 -7.48
N GLY A 133 9.30 -26.91 -8.56
CA GLY A 133 9.83 -26.18 -9.72
C GLY A 133 8.77 -25.30 -10.38
N HIS A 134 7.57 -25.82 -10.62
CA HIS A 134 6.46 -25.03 -11.14
C HIS A 134 5.99 -23.93 -10.17
N LEU A 135 5.96 -24.19 -8.86
CA LEU A 135 5.64 -23.15 -7.86
C LEU A 135 6.68 -22.02 -7.93
N ALA A 136 7.96 -22.34 -7.85
CA ALA A 136 9.05 -21.37 -7.91
C ALA A 136 9.04 -20.55 -9.21
N GLU A 137 8.86 -21.19 -10.38
CA GLU A 137 8.85 -20.49 -11.66
C GLU A 137 7.66 -19.51 -11.79
N ASN A 138 6.44 -19.94 -11.43
CA ASN A 138 5.27 -19.08 -11.59
C ASN A 138 5.22 -17.95 -10.53
N ASP A 139 5.75 -18.21 -9.32
CA ASP A 139 5.82 -17.21 -8.25
C ASP A 139 6.83 -16.09 -8.57
N VAL A 140 7.99 -16.43 -9.16
CA VAL A 140 8.96 -15.45 -9.68
C VAL A 140 8.41 -14.61 -10.84
N ARG A 141 7.45 -15.15 -11.61
CA ARG A 141 6.75 -14.43 -12.68
C ARG A 141 5.62 -13.52 -12.16
N GLY A 142 5.14 -13.72 -10.93
CA GLY A 142 3.91 -13.10 -10.42
C GLY A 142 2.61 -13.69 -11.03
N ASP A 143 2.70 -14.90 -11.59
CA ASP A 143 1.67 -15.52 -12.43
C ASP A 143 0.65 -16.39 -11.64
N LEU A 144 0.82 -16.55 -10.32
CA LEU A 144 -0.09 -17.33 -9.45
C LEU A 144 -0.98 -16.41 -8.61
N THR A 145 -2.25 -16.77 -8.49
CA THR A 145 -3.10 -16.20 -7.43
C THR A 145 -2.64 -16.67 -6.05
N PHE A 146 -3.09 -15.99 -4.99
CA PHE A 146 -2.83 -16.46 -3.62
C PHE A 146 -3.37 -17.88 -3.39
N ILE A 147 -4.50 -18.23 -4.00
CA ILE A 147 -5.15 -19.54 -3.84
C ILE A 147 -4.46 -20.65 -4.64
N ASP A 148 -4.00 -20.41 -5.87
CA ASP A 148 -3.17 -21.35 -6.65
C ASP A 148 -1.92 -21.75 -5.84
N LYS A 149 -1.24 -20.74 -5.28
CA LYS A 149 -0.05 -20.91 -4.45
C LYS A 149 -0.36 -21.74 -3.19
N ALA A 150 -1.46 -21.44 -2.51
CA ALA A 150 -1.91 -22.17 -1.32
C ALA A 150 -2.26 -23.64 -1.63
N LEU A 151 -3.02 -23.90 -2.71
CA LEU A 151 -3.38 -25.23 -3.18
C LEU A 151 -2.13 -26.04 -3.56
N GLY A 152 -1.19 -25.45 -4.30
CA GLY A 152 0.06 -26.09 -4.66
C GLY A 152 0.94 -26.44 -3.46
N ILE A 153 1.01 -25.58 -2.44
CA ILE A 153 1.74 -25.85 -1.19
C ILE A 153 1.07 -26.97 -0.38
N ARG A 154 -0.27 -26.99 -0.26
CA ARG A 154 -1.01 -28.10 0.34
C ARG A 154 -0.78 -29.42 -0.41
N LYS A 155 -0.66 -29.37 -1.75
CA LYS A 155 -0.34 -30.54 -2.58
C LYS A 155 1.10 -31.02 -2.38
N ALA A 156 2.07 -30.10 -2.28
CA ALA A 156 3.47 -30.43 -1.99
C ALA A 156 3.62 -31.05 -0.59
N ARG A 157 2.87 -30.54 0.40
CA ARG A 157 2.76 -31.14 1.73
C ARG A 157 2.23 -32.57 1.65
N ALA A 158 1.13 -32.82 0.95
CA ALA A 158 0.56 -34.16 0.83
C ALA A 158 1.55 -35.16 0.20
N ILE A 159 2.31 -34.75 -0.82
CA ILE A 159 3.35 -35.59 -1.45
C ILE A 159 4.53 -35.84 -0.50
N HIS A 160 4.93 -34.85 0.32
CA HIS A 160 5.91 -35.06 1.40
C HIS A 160 5.41 -36.05 2.45
N GLU A 161 4.15 -35.93 2.90
CA GLU A 161 3.56 -36.79 3.92
C GLU A 161 3.37 -38.23 3.41
N GLU A 162 3.01 -38.40 2.13
CA GLU A 162 3.01 -39.67 1.38
C GLU A 162 4.43 -40.30 1.35
N THR A 163 5.45 -39.51 0.95
CA THR A 163 6.84 -39.97 0.81
C THR A 163 7.49 -40.33 2.16
N LEU A 164 7.12 -39.64 3.25
CA LEU A 164 7.65 -39.86 4.59
C LEU A 164 6.83 -40.85 5.43
N GLY A 165 5.64 -41.25 4.97
CA GLY A 165 4.73 -42.14 5.70
C GLY A 165 4.18 -41.55 7.02
N ARG A 166 4.21 -40.22 7.18
CA ARG A 166 3.74 -39.50 8.37
C ARG A 166 3.36 -38.05 8.06
N SER A 167 2.63 -37.41 8.96
CA SER A 167 2.40 -35.96 8.89
C SER A 167 3.69 -35.15 9.08
N VAL A 168 3.68 -33.95 8.51
CA VAL A 168 4.76 -32.97 8.48
C VAL A 168 4.29 -31.68 9.16
N THR A 169 5.14 -31.07 9.98
CA THR A 169 4.80 -29.81 10.67
C THR A 169 4.99 -28.60 9.76
N LEU A 170 4.28 -27.49 9.98
CA LEU A 170 4.42 -26.29 9.13
C LEU A 170 5.84 -25.69 9.12
N ARG A 171 6.61 -25.86 10.21
CA ARG A 171 8.03 -25.48 10.26
C ARG A 171 8.89 -26.40 9.41
N GLU A 172 8.68 -27.71 9.55
CA GLU A 172 9.38 -28.73 8.74
C GLU A 172 9.08 -28.58 7.25
N LEU A 173 7.83 -28.32 6.86
CA LEU A 173 7.44 -28.04 5.48
C LEU A 173 8.15 -26.79 4.92
N SER A 174 8.24 -25.72 5.71
CA SER A 174 9.02 -24.51 5.39
C SER A 174 10.49 -24.85 5.09
N ASP A 175 11.12 -25.70 5.91
CA ASP A 175 12.52 -26.10 5.73
C ASP A 175 12.72 -27.13 4.60
N LEU A 176 11.72 -27.95 4.29
CA LEU A 176 11.75 -28.89 3.16
C LEU A 176 11.62 -28.14 1.82
N LEU A 177 10.61 -27.27 1.68
CA LEU A 177 10.44 -26.42 0.49
C LEU A 177 11.66 -25.52 0.26
N ARG A 178 12.22 -24.94 1.33
CA ARG A 178 13.49 -24.17 1.28
C ARG A 178 14.66 -25.00 0.73
N LYS A 179 14.80 -26.27 1.10
CA LYS A 179 15.86 -27.16 0.58
C LYS A 179 15.69 -27.48 -0.91
N GLN A 180 14.45 -27.50 -1.41
CA GLN A 180 14.13 -27.66 -2.83
C GLN A 180 14.13 -26.33 -3.61
N GLY A 181 14.64 -25.23 -3.02
CA GLY A 181 14.80 -23.94 -3.69
C GLY A 181 13.58 -23.02 -3.59
N TYR A 182 12.56 -23.36 -2.79
CA TYR A 182 11.35 -22.55 -2.61
C TYR A 182 11.20 -22.04 -1.17
N PRO A 183 11.91 -20.95 -0.79
CA PRO A 183 11.92 -20.45 0.59
C PRO A 183 10.62 -19.72 0.95
N ILE A 184 9.74 -20.37 1.73
CA ILE A 184 8.50 -19.77 2.25
C ILE A 184 8.41 -19.93 3.77
N HIS A 185 7.99 -18.88 4.48
CA HIS A 185 7.90 -18.89 5.94
C HIS A 185 6.63 -19.57 6.46
N ASN A 186 6.75 -20.34 7.54
CA ASN A 186 5.68 -21.13 8.15
C ASN A 186 4.41 -20.33 8.53
N SER A 187 4.52 -19.04 8.86
CA SER A 187 3.35 -18.19 9.12
C SER A 187 2.51 -17.93 7.87
N LEU A 188 3.13 -17.80 6.69
CA LEU A 188 2.43 -17.66 5.43
C LEU A 188 1.77 -18.98 5.02
N ILE A 189 2.47 -20.11 5.23
CA ILE A 189 1.90 -21.46 5.05
C ILE A 189 0.64 -21.62 5.92
N SER A 190 0.66 -21.22 7.20
CA SER A 190 -0.52 -21.28 8.07
C SER A 190 -1.70 -20.47 7.51
N ARG A 191 -1.49 -19.24 7.02
CA ARG A 191 -2.56 -18.44 6.40
C ARG A 191 -3.09 -19.07 5.11
N MET A 192 -2.22 -19.69 4.32
CA MET A 192 -2.59 -20.44 3.11
C MET A 192 -3.42 -21.68 3.43
N GLU A 193 -3.01 -22.48 4.42
CA GLU A 193 -3.76 -23.65 4.88
C GLU A 193 -5.16 -23.25 5.38
N HIS A 194 -5.27 -22.21 6.21
CA HIS A 194 -6.58 -21.73 6.68
C HIS A 194 -7.45 -21.14 5.55
N ALA A 195 -6.87 -20.50 4.53
CA ALA A 195 -7.64 -20.03 3.37
C ALA A 195 -8.24 -21.19 2.56
N VAL A 196 -7.46 -22.25 2.30
CA VAL A 196 -7.93 -23.44 1.57
C VAL A 196 -8.85 -24.32 2.44
N GLU A 197 -8.78 -24.22 3.76
CA GLU A 197 -9.65 -24.93 4.70
C GLU A 197 -11.00 -24.22 4.95
N TYR A 198 -11.00 -22.89 5.09
CA TYR A 198 -12.17 -22.13 5.56
C TYR A 198 -12.81 -21.17 4.56
N LEU A 199 -12.10 -20.74 3.51
CA LEU A 199 -12.65 -19.82 2.51
C LEU A 199 -12.93 -20.55 1.19
N TYR A 200 -11.96 -21.32 0.68
CA TYR A 200 -12.05 -22.02 -0.61
C TYR A 200 -13.24 -22.97 -0.79
N PRO A 201 -13.78 -23.66 0.24
CA PRO A 201 -14.99 -24.48 0.08
C PRO A 201 -16.29 -23.68 -0.11
N TYR A 202 -16.25 -22.35 0.07
CA TYR A 202 -17.42 -21.47 0.10
C TYR A 202 -17.33 -20.27 -0.85
N MET A 203 -16.11 -19.79 -1.14
CA MET A 203 -15.82 -18.72 -2.11
C MET A 203 -14.65 -19.03 -3.07
N PRO A 204 -14.72 -20.12 -3.86
CA PRO A 204 -13.68 -20.46 -4.83
C PRO A 204 -13.50 -19.45 -5.98
N GLU A 205 -14.57 -18.84 -6.51
CA GLU A 205 -14.50 -17.98 -7.70
C GLU A 205 -13.88 -16.61 -7.38
N LEU A 206 -14.26 -15.98 -6.26
CA LEU A 206 -13.63 -14.77 -5.76
C LEU A 206 -12.13 -14.98 -5.50
N LEU A 207 -11.75 -16.12 -4.89
CA LEU A 207 -10.34 -16.45 -4.64
C LEU A 207 -9.57 -16.66 -5.96
N ALA A 208 -10.16 -17.37 -6.93
CA ALA A 208 -9.56 -17.65 -8.23
C ALA A 208 -9.45 -16.42 -9.15
N SER A 209 -10.24 -15.37 -8.90
CA SER A 209 -10.12 -14.06 -9.59
C SER A 209 -8.82 -13.31 -9.23
N GLY A 210 -8.18 -13.66 -8.10
CA GLY A 210 -6.93 -13.06 -7.64
C GLY A 210 -6.99 -12.32 -6.30
N LEU A 211 -7.99 -12.61 -5.45
CA LEU A 211 -8.16 -11.95 -4.14
C LEU A 211 -6.85 -11.90 -3.33
N GLY A 212 -6.45 -10.69 -2.92
CA GLY A 212 -5.13 -10.44 -2.38
C GLY A 212 -4.92 -10.96 -0.96
N TYR A 213 -3.67 -11.31 -0.62
CA TYR A 213 -3.28 -11.74 0.73
C TYR A 213 -3.79 -10.83 1.87
N PRO A 214 -3.79 -9.48 1.77
CA PRO A 214 -4.35 -8.62 2.82
C PRO A 214 -5.84 -8.87 3.08
N GLN A 215 -6.64 -9.01 2.01
CA GLN A 215 -8.08 -9.27 2.10
C GLN A 215 -8.36 -10.68 2.64
N VAL A 216 -7.62 -11.69 2.18
CA VAL A 216 -7.69 -13.06 2.73
C VAL A 216 -7.37 -13.08 4.23
N VAL A 217 -6.36 -12.31 4.68
CA VAL A 217 -6.04 -12.19 6.11
C VAL A 217 -7.15 -11.48 6.89
N GLN A 218 -7.80 -10.47 6.31
CA GLN A 218 -8.96 -9.79 6.91
C GLN A 218 -10.15 -10.75 7.08
N LEU A 219 -10.54 -11.48 6.03
CA LEU A 219 -11.62 -12.48 6.09
C LEU A 219 -11.33 -13.59 7.12
N LEU A 220 -10.10 -14.11 7.16
CA LEU A 220 -9.68 -15.06 8.20
C LEU A 220 -9.73 -14.45 9.61
N SER A 221 -9.40 -13.16 9.77
CA SER A 221 -9.48 -12.49 11.08
C SER A 221 -10.92 -12.27 11.56
N LEU A 222 -11.84 -11.91 10.65
CA LEU A 222 -13.28 -11.84 10.94
C LEU A 222 -13.79 -13.22 11.39
N ARG A 223 -13.43 -14.30 10.68
CA ARG A 223 -13.79 -15.67 11.05
C ARG A 223 -13.31 -16.04 12.46
N THR A 224 -12.05 -15.75 12.79
CA THR A 224 -11.50 -16.03 14.14
C THR A 224 -12.13 -15.16 15.22
N ALA A 225 -12.55 -13.92 14.90
CA ALA A 225 -13.31 -13.08 15.83
C ALA A 225 -14.74 -13.62 16.06
N CYS A 226 -15.45 -14.06 15.01
CA CYS A 226 -16.72 -14.78 15.13
C CYS A 226 -16.58 -16.04 15.99
N GLU A 227 -15.55 -16.87 15.77
CA GLU A 227 -15.26 -18.05 16.61
C GLU A 227 -15.04 -17.70 18.09
N LYS A 228 -14.35 -16.58 18.37
CA LYS A 228 -14.06 -16.10 19.72
C LYS A 228 -15.34 -15.67 20.44
N VAL A 229 -16.19 -14.87 19.77
CA VAL A 229 -17.49 -14.42 20.33
C VAL A 229 -18.44 -15.61 20.51
N TRP A 230 -18.55 -16.49 19.51
CA TRP A 230 -19.42 -17.67 19.60
C TRP A 230 -19.06 -18.58 20.79
N LYS A 231 -17.75 -18.82 21.01
CA LYS A 231 -17.24 -19.60 22.17
C LYS A 231 -17.43 -18.91 23.53
N GLN A 232 -17.78 -17.62 23.56
CA GLN A 232 -18.04 -16.87 24.80
C GLN A 232 -19.53 -16.79 25.14
N TYR A 233 -20.40 -16.71 24.13
CA TYR A 233 -21.84 -16.45 24.32
C TYR A 233 -22.75 -17.63 23.91
N SER A 234 -22.25 -18.64 23.21
CA SER A 234 -23.00 -19.85 22.85
C SER A 234 -22.48 -21.09 23.57
N ASN A 235 -23.40 -22.00 23.90
CA ASN A 235 -23.10 -23.37 24.35
C ASN A 235 -23.23 -24.40 23.20
N GLU A 236 -23.56 -23.95 21.99
CA GLU A 236 -23.76 -24.80 20.80
C GLU A 236 -22.44 -25.04 20.05
N SER A 237 -22.42 -26.01 19.13
CA SER A 237 -21.19 -26.34 18.43
C SER A 237 -20.73 -25.23 17.47
N ALA A 238 -19.41 -25.15 17.26
CA ALA A 238 -18.83 -24.17 16.35
C ALA A 238 -19.18 -24.42 14.86
N ASP A 239 -19.77 -25.58 14.54
CA ASP A 239 -20.17 -25.97 13.20
C ASP A 239 -21.29 -25.05 12.66
N MET A 240 -22.19 -24.58 13.54
CA MET A 240 -23.28 -23.69 13.14
C MET A 240 -22.75 -22.31 12.73
N MET A 241 -21.84 -21.73 13.53
CA MET A 241 -21.09 -20.53 13.17
C MET A 241 -20.32 -20.72 11.85
N ALA A 242 -19.72 -21.90 11.64
CA ALA A 242 -18.98 -22.20 10.42
C ALA A 242 -19.87 -22.31 9.18
N SER A 243 -21.11 -22.84 9.33
CA SER A 243 -22.12 -22.77 8.27
C SER A 243 -22.47 -21.31 7.97
N VAL A 244 -22.87 -20.52 8.96
CA VAL A 244 -23.28 -19.12 8.78
C VAL A 244 -22.19 -18.30 8.10
N PHE A 245 -20.94 -18.42 8.53
CA PHE A 245 -19.81 -17.76 7.88
C PHE A 245 -19.62 -18.24 6.43
N GLY A 246 -19.73 -19.53 6.17
CA GLY A 246 -19.65 -20.11 4.83
C GLY A 246 -20.81 -19.72 3.92
N ASP A 247 -22.02 -19.57 4.46
CA ASP A 247 -23.23 -19.19 3.73
C ASP A 247 -23.23 -17.69 3.38
N VAL A 248 -22.57 -16.84 4.17
CA VAL A 248 -22.23 -15.46 3.79
C VAL A 248 -21.10 -15.46 2.75
N CYS A 249 -20.06 -16.30 2.87
CA CYS A 249 -19.02 -16.41 1.84
C CYS A 249 -19.58 -16.77 0.46
N ARG A 250 -20.59 -17.65 0.37
CA ARG A 250 -21.28 -18.00 -0.89
C ARG A 250 -22.01 -16.82 -1.54
N GLN A 251 -22.51 -15.86 -0.76
CA GLN A 251 -23.23 -14.69 -1.28
C GLN A 251 -22.30 -13.66 -1.93
N PHE A 252 -21.03 -13.67 -1.54
CA PHE A 252 -19.99 -12.78 -2.04
C PHE A 252 -18.90 -13.52 -2.85
N ASP A 253 -19.21 -14.69 -3.42
CA ASP A 253 -18.29 -15.42 -4.31
C ASP A 253 -18.25 -14.84 -5.75
N ASP A 254 -18.30 -13.52 -5.86
CA ASP A 254 -18.30 -12.78 -7.12
C ASP A 254 -17.47 -11.49 -6.94
N PRO A 255 -16.42 -11.26 -7.76
CA PRO A 255 -15.61 -10.04 -7.71
C PRO A 255 -16.39 -8.73 -7.93
N GLU A 256 -17.54 -8.75 -8.60
CA GLU A 256 -18.39 -7.56 -8.80
C GLU A 256 -19.29 -7.28 -7.58
N LEU A 257 -19.56 -8.28 -6.74
CA LEU A 257 -20.38 -8.14 -5.53
C LEU A 257 -19.53 -7.97 -4.26
N TYR A 258 -18.29 -8.45 -4.25
CA TYR A 258 -17.44 -8.45 -3.07
C TYR A 258 -16.92 -7.05 -2.69
N SER A 259 -17.31 -6.59 -1.50
CA SER A 259 -16.55 -5.60 -0.74
C SER A 259 -16.45 -6.04 0.73
N LEU A 260 -15.34 -5.70 1.38
CA LEU A 260 -15.08 -6.14 2.76
C LEU A 260 -16.14 -5.61 3.75
N ASP A 261 -16.60 -4.38 3.54
CA ASP A 261 -17.54 -3.73 4.44
C ASP A 261 -18.97 -4.30 4.28
N LEU A 262 -19.47 -4.50 3.05
CA LEU A 262 -20.75 -5.18 2.84
C LEU A 262 -20.71 -6.64 3.32
N PHE A 263 -19.59 -7.35 3.10
CA PHE A 263 -19.39 -8.70 3.64
C PHE A 263 -19.45 -8.70 5.18
N ARG A 264 -18.84 -7.71 5.83
CA ARG A 264 -18.85 -7.56 7.29
C ARG A 264 -20.25 -7.25 7.81
N ASP A 265 -20.97 -6.34 7.17
CA ASP A 265 -22.29 -5.91 7.61
C ASP A 265 -23.33 -7.05 7.49
N GLU A 266 -23.31 -7.79 6.37
CA GLU A 266 -24.16 -8.99 6.19
C GLU A 266 -23.75 -10.11 7.15
N LEU A 267 -22.45 -10.31 7.40
CA LEU A 267 -21.96 -11.27 8.41
C LEU A 267 -22.46 -10.91 9.81
N ILE A 268 -22.44 -9.63 10.21
CA ILE A 268 -23.00 -9.16 11.48
C ILE A 268 -24.52 -9.41 11.52
N GLY A 269 -25.24 -9.08 10.43
CA GLY A 269 -26.68 -9.30 10.32
C GLY A 269 -27.10 -10.77 10.52
N ASN A 270 -26.35 -11.70 9.93
CA ASN A 270 -26.59 -13.14 10.11
C ASN A 270 -26.16 -13.65 11.49
N MET A 271 -25.04 -13.14 12.05
CA MET A 271 -24.57 -13.51 13.39
C MET A 271 -25.52 -13.03 14.50
N ILE A 272 -26.20 -11.88 14.35
CA ILE A 272 -27.24 -11.42 15.29
C ILE A 272 -28.49 -12.30 15.24
N GLN A 273 -28.90 -12.73 14.04
CA GLN A 273 -30.07 -13.61 13.86
C GLN A 273 -29.83 -15.02 14.41
N THR A 274 -28.58 -15.51 14.33
CA THR A 274 -28.21 -16.88 14.74
C THR A 274 -27.67 -16.98 16.16
N LEU A 275 -27.13 -15.89 16.72
CA LEU A 275 -26.75 -15.78 18.14
C LEU A 275 -27.45 -14.58 18.82
N PRO A 276 -28.80 -14.63 18.98
CA PRO A 276 -29.55 -13.54 19.60
C PRO A 276 -29.28 -13.45 21.11
N HIS A 277 -28.41 -12.52 21.51
CA HIS A 277 -28.06 -12.26 22.90
C HIS A 277 -28.24 -10.77 23.26
N PRO A 278 -28.85 -10.41 24.42
CA PRO A 278 -29.18 -9.01 24.74
C PRO A 278 -27.99 -8.06 24.90
N SER A 279 -26.75 -8.56 24.97
CA SER A 279 -25.53 -7.75 24.95
C SER A 279 -24.78 -7.74 23.61
N LEU A 280 -25.29 -8.44 22.58
CA LEU A 280 -24.68 -8.54 21.25
C LEU A 280 -25.55 -7.84 20.21
N ASN A 281 -25.63 -6.51 20.30
CA ASN A 281 -26.21 -5.69 19.25
C ASN A 281 -25.20 -5.48 18.09
N TYR A 282 -25.63 -4.79 17.04
CA TYR A 282 -24.80 -4.46 15.88
C TYR A 282 -23.48 -3.77 16.27
N ASP A 283 -23.55 -2.73 17.10
CA ASP A 283 -22.37 -1.96 17.52
C ASP A 283 -21.39 -2.83 18.30
N ARG A 284 -21.88 -3.75 19.15
CA ARG A 284 -21.00 -4.67 19.87
C ARG A 284 -20.34 -5.67 18.93
N TRP A 285 -21.05 -6.21 17.96
CA TRP A 285 -20.43 -7.05 16.92
C TRP A 285 -19.40 -6.26 16.09
N LEU A 286 -19.69 -5.02 15.73
CA LEU A 286 -18.75 -4.14 15.03
C LEU A 286 -17.44 -3.97 15.83
N ILE A 287 -17.56 -3.74 17.14
CA ILE A 287 -16.45 -3.64 18.11
C ILE A 287 -15.68 -4.97 18.23
N GLU A 288 -16.36 -6.10 18.39
CA GLU A 288 -15.71 -7.40 18.61
C GLU A 288 -15.03 -7.97 17.35
N LEU A 289 -15.46 -7.55 16.16
CA LEU A 289 -14.87 -7.92 14.88
C LEU A 289 -13.71 -7.02 14.44
N ASP A 290 -13.49 -5.86 15.07
CA ASP A 290 -12.29 -5.04 14.83
C ASP A 290 -11.18 -5.33 15.87
N PRO A 291 -10.06 -5.97 15.47
CA PRO A 291 -8.94 -6.21 16.37
C PRO A 291 -8.25 -4.92 16.86
N LYS A 292 -8.37 -3.78 16.15
CA LYS A 292 -7.83 -2.50 16.65
C LYS A 292 -8.65 -2.01 17.84
N THR A 293 -9.97 -1.94 17.70
CA THR A 293 -10.88 -1.58 18.78
C THR A 293 -10.79 -2.56 19.95
N GLN A 294 -10.72 -3.87 19.73
CA GLN A 294 -10.46 -4.83 20.81
C GLN A 294 -9.14 -4.57 21.55
N ASN A 295 -8.04 -4.30 20.84
CA ASN A 295 -6.75 -3.99 21.46
C ASN A 295 -6.78 -2.65 22.23
N GLN A 296 -7.50 -1.65 21.72
CA GLN A 296 -7.71 -0.37 22.40
C GLN A 296 -8.51 -0.56 23.70
N LEU A 297 -9.59 -1.37 23.66
CA LEU A 297 -10.38 -1.72 24.85
C LEU A 297 -9.58 -2.56 25.86
N ALA A 298 -8.68 -3.42 25.39
CA ALA A 298 -7.80 -4.20 26.27
C ALA A 298 -6.72 -3.34 26.95
N LEU A 299 -6.24 -2.28 26.29
CA LEU A 299 -5.18 -1.40 26.79
C LEU A 299 -5.71 -0.24 27.65
N PHE A 300 -6.90 0.28 27.35
CA PHE A 300 -7.49 1.46 28.03
C PHE A 300 -8.76 1.15 28.84
N GLY A 301 -9.26 -0.09 28.79
CA GLY A 301 -10.52 -0.48 29.40
C GLY A 301 -11.74 -0.17 28.52
N ALA A 302 -12.93 -0.52 29.02
CA ALA A 302 -14.18 -0.08 28.38
C ALA A 302 -14.35 1.44 28.57
N PRO A 303 -14.76 2.20 27.54
CA PRO A 303 -15.07 3.61 27.71
C PRO A 303 -16.21 3.78 28.72
N GLU A 304 -16.12 4.83 29.55
CA GLU A 304 -17.16 5.14 30.52
C GLU A 304 -18.49 5.39 29.78
N PRO A 305 -19.59 4.73 30.16
CA PRO A 305 -20.83 4.81 29.41
C PRO A 305 -21.35 6.25 29.41
N VAL A 306 -21.54 6.83 28.23
CA VAL A 306 -21.98 8.21 28.05
C VAL A 306 -23.24 8.45 28.88
N PRO A 307 -23.21 9.35 29.88
CA PRO A 307 -24.32 9.53 30.80
C PRO A 307 -25.63 9.82 30.07
N GLU A 308 -26.72 9.15 30.47
CA GLU A 308 -28.03 9.23 29.80
C GLU A 308 -28.53 10.67 29.60
N HIS A 309 -28.17 11.59 30.50
CA HIS A 309 -28.54 12.99 30.41
C HIS A 309 -27.90 13.71 29.20
N LEU A 310 -26.72 13.28 28.73
CA LEU A 310 -26.09 13.80 27.50
C LEU A 310 -26.78 13.23 26.26
N ILE A 311 -27.13 11.95 26.27
CA ILE A 311 -27.88 11.29 25.19
C ILE A 311 -29.27 11.93 25.04
N LEU A 312 -29.94 12.22 26.16
CA LEU A 312 -31.22 12.95 26.19
C LEU A 312 -31.07 14.41 25.76
N ALA A 313 -29.99 15.09 26.13
CA ALA A 313 -29.72 16.46 25.70
C ALA A 313 -29.47 16.56 24.19
N ASP A 314 -28.73 15.62 23.61
CA ASP A 314 -28.52 15.56 22.15
C ASP A 314 -29.85 15.28 21.42
N HIS A 315 -30.61 14.25 21.82
CA HIS A 315 -31.93 14.00 21.26
C HIS A 315 -32.88 15.21 21.34
N GLN A 316 -32.82 16.00 22.42
CA GLN A 316 -33.57 17.24 22.54
C GLN A 316 -33.04 18.35 21.63
N ALA A 317 -31.72 18.46 21.42
CA ALA A 317 -31.12 19.39 20.47
C ALA A 317 -31.54 19.08 19.03
N TRP A 318 -31.50 17.81 18.60
CA TRP A 318 -31.98 17.36 17.30
C TRP A 318 -33.47 17.68 17.09
N GLN A 319 -34.33 17.33 18.05
CA GLN A 319 -35.77 17.66 17.97
C GLN A 319 -36.02 19.18 17.93
N THR A 320 -35.23 19.97 18.66
CA THR A 320 -35.34 21.44 18.66
C THR A 320 -34.89 22.06 17.33
N GLY A 321 -33.87 21.51 16.68
CA GLY A 321 -33.44 21.91 15.34
C GLY A 321 -34.52 21.64 14.28
N ASP A 322 -35.11 20.46 14.32
CA ASP A 322 -36.17 20.05 13.38
C ASP A 322 -37.46 20.89 13.53
N ILE A 323 -37.80 21.30 14.76
CA ILE A 323 -38.88 22.28 15.02
C ILE A 323 -38.56 23.66 14.44
N ARG A 324 -37.32 24.17 14.63
CA ARG A 324 -36.90 25.47 14.06
C ARG A 324 -36.95 25.47 12.53
N ASN A 325 -36.56 24.38 11.88
CA ASN A 325 -36.64 24.23 10.43
C ASN A 325 -38.10 24.22 9.95
N LYS A 326 -39.01 23.53 10.65
CA LYS A 326 -40.46 23.54 10.34
C LYS A 326 -41.08 24.93 10.55
N GLU A 327 -40.64 25.68 11.56
CA GLU A 327 -41.02 27.07 11.77
C GLU A 327 -40.49 28.04 10.70
N ALA A 328 -39.29 27.80 10.16
CA ALA A 328 -38.73 28.60 9.06
C ALA A 328 -39.53 28.40 7.76
N VAL A 329 -39.75 27.14 7.36
CA VAL A 329 -40.55 26.78 6.17
C VAL A 329 -41.98 27.33 6.26
N SER A 330 -42.57 27.34 7.46
CA SER A 330 -43.91 27.91 7.69
C SER A 330 -43.96 29.44 7.53
N ARG A 331 -42.85 30.15 7.83
CA ARG A 331 -42.74 31.61 7.65
C ARG A 331 -42.50 32.00 6.18
N GLU A 332 -41.79 31.20 5.40
CA GLU A 332 -41.65 31.45 3.96
C GLU A 332 -42.97 31.23 3.20
N GLN A 333 -43.71 30.17 3.53
CA GLN A 333 -45.00 29.88 2.87
C GLN A 333 -46.08 30.95 3.13
N THR A 334 -45.99 31.71 4.22
CA THR A 334 -46.93 32.80 4.52
C THR A 334 -46.62 34.12 3.81
N LEU A 335 -45.45 34.26 3.18
CA LEU A 335 -45.05 35.48 2.46
C LEU A 335 -45.36 35.45 0.94
N ILE A 336 -45.76 34.30 0.39
CA ILE A 336 -45.93 34.09 -1.06
C ILE A 336 -47.40 34.26 -1.53
N HIS A 337 -48.36 34.47 -0.61
CA HIS A 337 -49.80 34.44 -0.93
C HIS A 337 -50.58 35.71 -0.52
N GLY A 338 -50.16 36.88 -1.04
CA GLY A 338 -50.73 38.17 -0.60
C GLY A 338 -50.57 39.36 -1.55
N GLN A 339 -50.87 39.23 -2.84
CA GLN A 339 -50.90 40.39 -3.76
C GLN A 339 -52.10 40.37 -4.71
N GLY A 340 -53.00 41.36 -4.60
CA GLY A 340 -54.21 41.47 -5.42
C GLY A 340 -55.14 42.64 -5.07
N ASN A 341 -54.84 43.83 -5.64
CA ASN A 341 -55.68 45.02 -5.92
C ASN A 341 -56.84 45.42 -4.96
N TYR A 342 -57.00 46.68 -4.52
CA TYR A 342 -57.24 47.88 -5.36
C TYR A 342 -57.12 49.22 -4.57
N ASP A 343 -56.72 50.28 -5.29
CA ASP A 343 -57.02 51.73 -5.22
C ASP A 343 -57.49 52.46 -3.92
N GLY A 344 -56.93 53.66 -3.65
CA GLY A 344 -57.68 54.73 -2.96
C GLY A 344 -56.94 55.87 -2.20
N ALA A 345 -56.60 56.97 -2.88
CA ALA A 345 -56.59 58.38 -2.41
C ALA A 345 -55.60 58.94 -1.32
N GLU A 346 -54.97 60.07 -1.71
CA GLU A 346 -54.66 61.33 -0.97
C GLU A 346 -53.74 61.43 0.29
N LEU A 347 -52.50 61.86 -0.01
CA LEU A 347 -51.83 63.12 0.44
C LEU A 347 -51.29 63.37 1.88
N LEU A 348 -50.14 64.07 1.87
CA LEU A 348 -49.58 65.00 2.88
C LEU A 348 -49.06 64.46 4.24
N GLY A 349 -47.73 64.25 4.30
CA GLY A 349 -46.92 65.24 5.04
C GLY A 349 -46.01 64.79 6.20
N ARG A 350 -44.69 64.80 5.90
CA ARG A 350 -43.67 65.59 6.61
C ARG A 350 -42.94 65.03 7.87
N ASP A 351 -41.60 65.07 7.79
CA ASP A 351 -40.52 65.09 8.79
C ASP A 351 -40.47 64.04 9.93
N GLY A 352 -39.34 63.31 10.03
CA GLY A 352 -39.08 62.37 11.13
C GLY A 352 -37.85 61.45 10.92
N ASP A 353 -36.64 61.97 11.04
CA ASP A 353 -35.39 61.17 11.01
C ASP A 353 -35.27 60.22 12.22
N VAL A 354 -34.81 58.98 11.99
CA VAL A 354 -33.46 58.50 12.40
C VAL A 354 -33.03 57.39 11.44
N LEU A 355 -31.90 57.57 10.75
CA LEU A 355 -31.21 56.51 10.01
C LEU A 355 -30.13 55.85 10.88
N LEU A 356 -30.02 54.51 10.81
CA LEU A 356 -28.77 53.82 11.12
C LEU A 356 -28.05 53.56 9.79
N SER A 357 -26.91 54.22 9.56
CA SER A 357 -26.23 54.22 8.26
C SER A 357 -25.20 53.09 8.13
N SER A 358 -25.48 52.12 7.26
CA SER A 358 -24.47 51.22 6.69
C SER A 358 -24.25 51.60 5.24
N ILE A 359 -23.12 52.25 4.93
CA ILE A 359 -22.79 52.73 3.59
C ILE A 359 -21.96 51.68 2.83
N LEU A 360 -22.50 51.22 1.69
CA LEU A 360 -21.74 50.55 0.64
C LEU A 360 -21.06 51.57 -0.29
N PRO A 361 -19.89 51.22 -0.83
CA PRO A 361 -19.69 51.17 -2.28
C PRO A 361 -19.51 49.69 -2.72
N SER A 362 -20.24 49.12 -3.69
CA SER A 362 -20.83 49.65 -4.93
C SER A 362 -19.75 50.07 -5.95
N VAL A 363 -19.37 49.20 -6.90
CA VAL A 363 -19.94 49.03 -8.26
C VAL A 363 -19.36 50.09 -9.24
N ARG A 364 -18.90 49.77 -10.47
CA ARG A 364 -19.72 49.37 -11.65
C ARG A 364 -18.85 48.76 -12.78
N ASN A 365 -19.17 47.60 -13.37
CA ASN A 365 -20.00 47.27 -14.58
C ASN A 365 -19.49 47.93 -15.90
N GLU A 366 -19.91 47.59 -17.14
CA GLU A 366 -21.12 46.90 -17.63
C GLU A 366 -20.95 46.33 -19.07
N ILE A 367 -21.34 45.06 -19.29
CA ILE A 367 -22.12 44.49 -20.43
C ILE A 367 -21.97 45.08 -21.86
N GLN A 368 -21.65 44.24 -22.88
CA GLN A 368 -22.62 43.73 -23.89
C GLN A 368 -22.00 42.67 -24.86
N SER A 369 -22.82 42.11 -25.78
CA SER A 369 -22.54 40.93 -26.61
C SER A 369 -22.59 41.19 -28.13
N GLY A 370 -21.92 40.36 -28.93
CA GLY A 370 -21.84 40.45 -30.41
C GLY A 370 -21.29 39.17 -31.06
N MET A 371 -21.36 39.04 -32.40
CA MET A 371 -21.28 37.75 -33.09
C MET A 371 -20.36 37.77 -34.34
N SER A 372 -19.59 36.68 -34.54
CA SER A 372 -18.83 36.32 -35.77
C SER A 372 -17.55 37.12 -36.11
N GLY A 373 -16.49 36.43 -36.55
CA GLY A 373 -15.30 37.04 -37.19
C GLY A 373 -13.96 36.32 -36.99
N VAL A 374 -13.28 36.00 -38.10
CA VAL A 374 -11.92 35.42 -38.27
C VAL A 374 -11.31 36.11 -39.51
N PRO A 375 -9.99 36.37 -39.71
CA PRO A 375 -8.76 35.95 -39.00
C PRO A 375 -7.73 37.10 -38.70
N ASP A 376 -6.46 36.72 -38.46
CA ASP A 376 -5.19 37.38 -38.87
C ASP A 376 -4.31 38.20 -37.88
N VAL A 377 -3.00 38.21 -38.19
CA VAL A 377 -1.82 38.47 -37.32
C VAL A 377 -0.65 38.92 -38.23
N PRO A 378 0.12 40.02 -37.98
CA PRO A 378 1.48 39.85 -37.40
C PRO A 378 2.21 41.06 -36.72
N SER A 379 2.89 40.76 -35.59
CA SER A 379 4.26 41.21 -35.25
C SER A 379 4.59 42.68 -34.85
N GLY A 380 5.72 42.85 -34.12
CA GLY A 380 6.38 44.13 -33.76
C GLY A 380 6.35 44.42 -32.23
N LYS A 381 7.41 44.37 -31.40
CA LYS A 381 8.88 44.60 -31.46
C LYS A 381 9.32 46.08 -31.35
N VAL A 382 9.97 46.46 -30.23
CA VAL A 382 11.21 47.28 -30.08
C VAL A 382 11.48 47.63 -28.59
N MET A 383 12.74 47.94 -28.24
CA MET A 383 13.26 48.28 -26.89
C MET A 383 13.23 49.79 -26.58
N GLN A 384 13.30 50.15 -25.29
CA GLN A 384 14.24 51.12 -24.65
C GLN A 384 13.76 51.44 -23.22
N GLY A 385 14.61 51.85 -22.26
CA GLY A 385 16.07 52.06 -22.29
C GLY A 385 16.58 52.41 -20.89
N ASP A 386 17.90 52.34 -20.70
CA ASP A 386 18.62 52.39 -19.42
C ASP A 386 18.77 53.81 -18.83
N ASP A 387 19.04 53.92 -17.53
CA ASP A 387 20.05 54.87 -17.01
C ASP A 387 20.60 54.43 -15.63
N GLU A 388 21.85 54.80 -15.32
CA GLU A 388 22.55 54.53 -14.05
C GLU A 388 22.82 55.84 -13.28
N THR A 389 23.16 55.78 -11.98
CA THR A 389 24.23 56.65 -11.42
C THR A 389 24.70 56.21 -10.03
N ASP A 390 26.00 56.40 -9.79
CA ASP A 390 26.71 56.23 -8.51
C ASP A 390 26.38 57.34 -7.48
N ASP A 391 26.62 57.08 -6.18
CA ASP A 391 27.67 57.80 -5.45
C ASP A 391 27.94 57.28 -4.01
N THR A 392 29.21 57.34 -3.61
CA THR A 392 29.75 57.17 -2.24
C THR A 392 30.90 58.20 -2.07
N PRO A 393 31.78 58.21 -1.04
CA PRO A 393 31.80 57.58 0.29
C PRO A 393 32.09 58.60 1.43
N PHE A 394 32.35 58.14 2.67
CA PHE A 394 33.32 58.81 3.57
C PHE A 394 33.95 57.83 4.58
N LEU A 395 35.11 58.20 5.16
CA LEU A 395 36.11 57.26 5.70
C LEU A 395 36.95 57.87 6.84
N SER A 396 37.26 57.13 7.92
CA SER A 396 38.38 57.28 8.92
C SER A 396 37.98 56.70 10.29
N SER A 397 38.82 56.24 11.23
CA SER A 397 40.27 55.88 11.32
C SER A 397 40.50 55.25 12.74
N TYR A 398 41.65 54.87 13.31
CA TYR A 398 43.10 54.87 12.96
C TYR A 398 43.83 53.87 13.92
N ALA A 399 44.83 53.10 13.43
CA ALA A 399 46.12 52.69 14.06
C ALA A 399 46.24 52.17 15.53
N CYS A 400 47.36 51.58 16.01
CA CYS A 400 48.39 50.66 15.50
C CYS A 400 49.42 50.41 16.64
N GLY A 401 50.07 49.24 16.76
CA GLY A 401 51.20 49.07 17.70
C GLY A 401 51.72 47.64 17.93
N ASP A 402 52.84 47.30 17.28
CA ASP A 402 53.70 46.13 17.59
C ASP A 402 54.56 46.39 18.85
N THR A 403 55.33 45.47 19.47
CA THR A 403 55.97 44.23 18.99
C THR A 403 56.38 43.30 20.17
N THR A 404 56.75 42.04 19.87
CA THR A 404 57.74 41.17 20.61
C THR A 404 57.22 39.92 21.34
N THR A 405 57.04 38.83 20.58
CA THR A 405 57.57 37.46 20.83
C THR A 405 57.44 36.81 22.23
N THR A 406 56.53 35.82 22.39
CA THR A 406 56.87 34.37 22.47
C THR A 406 55.68 33.44 22.81
N ALA A 407 55.55 32.35 22.03
CA ALA A 407 54.98 31.04 22.36
C ALA A 407 53.46 30.87 22.69
N ALA A 408 53.02 29.62 22.47
CA ALA A 408 51.79 28.94 22.90
C ALA A 408 50.43 29.23 22.21
N THR A 409 49.86 28.13 21.66
CA THR A 409 48.42 27.79 21.51
C THR A 409 47.46 28.70 20.72
N GLY A 410 46.59 28.07 19.92
CA GLY A 410 45.33 28.67 19.45
C GLY A 410 45.25 28.96 17.95
N GLY A 411 44.82 27.97 17.17
CA GLY A 411 44.37 28.14 15.78
C GLY A 411 43.61 26.90 15.30
N VAL A 412 42.73 26.98 14.29
CA VAL A 412 42.25 28.17 13.56
C VAL A 412 40.84 27.90 12.99
N VAL A 413 40.22 28.92 12.39
CA VAL A 413 38.80 29.04 11.99
C VAL A 413 38.13 27.91 11.19
N ASN A 414 36.79 27.92 11.27
CA ASN A 414 35.76 27.56 10.29
C ASN A 414 36.19 26.92 8.95
N ALA A 415 35.53 25.79 8.60
CA ALA A 415 35.03 25.55 7.24
C ALA A 415 33.88 24.52 7.24
N PHE A 416 32.85 24.76 6.42
CA PHE A 416 31.73 23.84 6.16
C PHE A 416 32.10 22.83 5.06
N SER A 417 31.91 21.52 5.27
CA SER A 417 31.57 20.58 4.17
C SER A 417 31.30 19.14 4.62
N GLN A 418 30.52 18.45 3.78
CA GLN A 418 30.01 17.09 3.96
C GLN A 418 31.11 16.03 3.78
N ALA A 419 31.09 14.94 4.57
CA ALA A 419 31.58 13.62 4.15
C ALA A 419 31.07 12.47 5.05
N ALA A 420 31.00 11.28 4.46
CA ALA A 420 30.45 10.04 5.00
C ALA A 420 31.13 9.43 6.26
N GLY A 421 30.36 8.64 7.02
CA GLY A 421 30.59 7.18 7.02
C GLY A 421 31.11 6.47 8.28
N SER A 422 30.17 5.88 9.04
CA SER A 422 30.28 4.53 9.64
C SER A 422 31.13 4.29 10.92
N VAL A 423 30.97 3.05 11.43
CA VAL A 423 31.72 2.25 12.44
C VAL A 423 31.67 2.59 13.94
N VAL A 424 32.01 1.55 14.74
CA VAL A 424 32.08 1.43 16.22
C VAL A 424 30.72 1.32 16.93
N GLY A 425 30.50 0.39 17.87
CA GLY A 425 31.32 -0.76 18.29
C GLY A 425 30.92 -1.29 19.67
N SER A 426 30.50 -2.56 19.77
CA SER A 426 29.90 -3.12 20.99
C SER A 426 30.92 -3.58 22.05
N ALA A 427 30.56 -3.42 23.33
CA ALA A 427 31.20 -4.07 24.47
C ALA A 427 30.12 -4.71 25.37
N ALA A 428 30.44 -5.85 25.99
CA ALA A 428 29.50 -6.64 26.79
C ALA A 428 30.09 -7.05 28.15
N VAL A 429 29.23 -7.26 29.15
CA VAL A 429 29.57 -7.73 30.49
C VAL A 429 28.59 -8.85 30.89
N THR A 430 29.06 -9.85 31.61
CA THR A 430 28.34 -11.10 31.91
C THR A 430 28.01 -11.27 33.39
N GLY A 431 26.97 -12.07 33.70
CA GLY A 431 26.62 -12.49 35.06
C GLY A 431 25.60 -13.63 35.07
N ALA A 432 25.84 -14.67 35.87
CA ALA A 432 24.90 -15.76 36.16
C ALA A 432 23.95 -15.37 37.33
N GLY A 433 22.81 -16.01 37.59
CA GLY A 433 22.20 -17.22 37.00
C GLY A 433 21.92 -18.30 38.06
N ILE A 434 20.67 -18.80 38.14
CA ILE A 434 20.19 -19.98 38.91
C ILE A 434 18.73 -20.27 38.49
N ASP A 435 18.35 -21.54 38.42
CA ASP A 435 17.03 -22.01 37.92
C ASP A 435 15.97 -22.24 39.01
N LEU A 436 14.69 -22.20 38.61
CA LEU A 436 13.63 -23.04 39.19
C LEU A 436 12.53 -23.34 38.16
N PHE A 437 12.06 -24.59 38.10
CA PHE A 437 11.04 -25.06 37.14
C PHE A 437 9.61 -24.95 37.69
N THR A 438 8.66 -24.50 36.85
CA THR A 438 7.26 -24.98 36.82
C THR A 438 6.62 -24.73 35.45
N ASP A 439 5.87 -25.70 34.93
CA ASP A 439 5.15 -25.60 33.66
C ASP A 439 3.90 -24.71 33.73
N SER A 440 3.65 -23.92 32.66
CA SER A 440 2.31 -23.62 32.13
C SER A 440 2.41 -22.90 30.77
N ASN A 441 1.47 -23.17 29.86
CA ASN A 441 1.45 -22.54 28.54
C ASN A 441 0.91 -21.10 28.61
N LEU A 442 1.80 -20.12 28.43
CA LEU A 442 1.46 -18.74 28.09
C LEU A 442 2.55 -18.18 27.19
N PHE A 443 2.22 -17.83 25.94
CA PHE A 443 3.13 -17.11 25.05
C PHE A 443 2.60 -15.72 24.72
N GLU A 444 2.94 -14.82 25.64
CA GLU A 444 2.85 -13.37 25.54
C GLU A 444 3.86 -12.83 24.52
N PHE A 445 3.57 -11.67 23.91
CA PHE A 445 4.45 -11.04 22.91
C PHE A 445 5.61 -10.32 23.60
N ARG A 446 6.86 -10.74 23.34
CA ARG A 446 8.06 -9.96 23.74
C ARG A 446 9.23 -10.18 22.78
N GLU A 447 9.95 -9.10 22.49
CA GLU A 447 11.07 -9.06 21.55
C GLU A 447 12.45 -9.20 22.21
N ASN A 448 13.46 -9.47 21.36
CA ASN A 448 14.92 -9.32 21.58
C ASN A 448 15.56 -10.34 22.54
N ASN A 449 16.69 -10.99 22.25
CA ASN A 449 17.78 -10.71 21.29
C ASN A 449 18.31 -12.01 20.65
N ASP A 450 19.02 -11.90 19.51
CA ASP A 450 20.01 -12.91 19.11
C ASP A 450 21.20 -12.26 18.37
N LEU A 451 22.41 -12.82 18.54
CA LEU A 451 23.68 -12.19 18.14
C LEU A 451 24.48 -13.05 17.14
N ASN A 452 24.33 -12.77 15.84
CA ASN A 452 25.44 -12.74 14.84
C ASN A 452 24.93 -12.34 13.44
N PRO A 453 25.79 -11.78 12.56
CA PRO A 453 25.35 -11.10 11.34
C PRO A 453 25.12 -12.03 10.13
N PRO A 454 23.99 -11.90 9.41
CA PRO A 454 23.87 -12.39 8.04
C PRO A 454 24.61 -11.46 7.06
N SER A 455 25.07 -12.01 5.95
CA SER A 455 25.70 -11.25 4.85
C SER A 455 24.72 -10.31 4.14
N SER A 456 25.24 -9.17 3.67
CA SER A 456 24.45 -8.04 3.17
C SER A 456 23.46 -8.42 2.05
N PRO A 457 22.13 -8.25 2.24
CA PRO A 457 21.20 -8.24 1.12
C PRO A 457 21.35 -6.92 0.33
N MET A 458 21.07 -6.97 -0.97
CA MET A 458 20.95 -5.73 -1.77
C MET A 458 19.74 -4.91 -1.32
N LEU A 459 19.78 -3.61 -1.60
CA LEU A 459 18.83 -2.62 -1.12
C LEU A 459 17.40 -2.90 -1.63
N SER A 460 16.60 -3.59 -0.81
CA SER A 460 15.16 -3.68 -1.00
C SER A 460 14.57 -2.27 -0.89
N ALA A 461 13.73 -1.89 -1.84
CA ALA A 461 13.06 -0.59 -1.79
C ALA A 461 12.27 -0.45 -0.47
N ILE A 462 12.52 0.65 0.24
CA ILE A 462 11.69 1.06 1.37
C ILE A 462 10.30 1.35 0.80
N PRO A 463 9.20 0.87 1.42
CA PRO A 463 7.86 1.26 0.96
C PRO A 463 7.75 2.79 0.97
N PRO A 464 7.19 3.43 -0.07
CA PRO A 464 7.03 4.88 -0.09
C PRO A 464 6.21 5.29 1.14
N SER A 465 6.66 6.32 1.87
CA SER A 465 5.94 6.78 3.04
C SER A 465 4.55 7.30 2.64
N SER A 466 3.60 7.26 3.57
CA SER A 466 2.23 7.75 3.34
C SER A 466 2.15 9.24 2.97
N VAL A 467 3.24 9.98 3.17
CA VAL A 467 3.40 11.39 2.83
C VAL A 467 4.48 11.63 1.76
N ALA A 468 4.90 10.62 1.01
CA ALA A 468 6.00 10.73 0.03
C ALA A 468 5.77 11.79 -1.07
N PHE A 469 4.53 12.22 -1.31
CA PHE A 469 4.18 13.33 -2.20
C PHE A 469 4.63 14.71 -1.66
N ALA A 470 4.78 14.85 -0.33
CA ALA A 470 5.27 16.06 0.34
C ALA A 470 6.78 16.02 0.63
N ASN A 471 7.49 15.00 0.14
CA ASN A 471 8.96 14.91 0.18
C ASN A 471 9.59 15.75 -0.95
N THR A 472 9.24 17.04 -0.98
CA THR A 472 9.56 18.02 -2.02
C THR A 472 9.84 19.38 -1.38
N GLY A 473 10.37 20.34 -2.16
CA GLY A 473 10.49 21.74 -1.72
C GLY A 473 11.65 22.03 -0.76
N LEU A 474 11.49 23.06 0.08
CA LEU A 474 12.56 23.62 0.93
C LEU A 474 12.84 22.76 2.17
N GLU A 475 11.79 22.31 2.87
CA GLU A 475 11.88 21.25 3.88
C GLU A 475 11.10 20.00 3.41
N PRO A 476 11.79 18.91 2.98
CA PRO A 476 11.14 17.73 2.43
C PRO A 476 10.58 16.81 3.52
N VAL A 477 9.25 16.65 3.57
CA VAL A 477 8.58 15.86 4.60
C VAL A 477 8.48 14.39 4.20
N SER A 478 9.40 13.58 4.71
CA SER A 478 9.37 12.11 4.57
C SER A 478 8.46 11.41 5.60
N ASP A 479 8.32 11.98 6.80
CA ASP A 479 7.43 11.53 7.87
C ASP A 479 6.98 12.74 8.72
N ILE A 480 5.73 12.73 9.22
CA ILE A 480 5.20 13.84 10.03
C ILE A 480 5.76 13.82 11.47
N TRP A 481 5.88 12.64 12.08
CA TRP A 481 6.06 12.44 13.53
C TRP A 481 7.50 12.16 13.96
N ALA A 482 8.28 11.48 13.11
CA ALA A 482 9.65 11.08 13.39
C ALA A 482 10.62 12.26 13.23
N ILE A 483 11.37 12.57 14.29
CA ILE A 483 12.47 13.55 14.28
C ILE A 483 13.76 12.76 14.44
N SER A 484 14.76 13.03 13.60
CA SER A 484 16.06 12.38 13.69
C SER A 484 16.76 12.78 14.98
N ALA A 485 17.36 11.84 15.71
CA ALA A 485 18.17 12.14 16.90
C ALA A 485 19.43 12.99 16.60
N LEU A 486 19.76 13.18 15.31
CA LEU A 486 20.82 14.08 14.84
C LEU A 486 20.34 15.52 14.53
N GLN A 487 19.03 15.77 14.69
CA GLN A 487 18.35 17.06 14.45
C GLN A 487 17.34 17.35 15.60
N ASP A 488 17.46 16.63 16.72
CA ASP A 488 16.62 16.80 17.91
C ASP A 488 17.36 17.68 18.92
N ASP A 489 17.62 18.92 18.51
CA ASP A 489 18.21 20.00 19.31
C ASP A 489 17.55 21.34 18.96
N ILE A 490 17.70 22.34 19.84
CA ILE A 490 16.99 23.63 19.71
C ILE A 490 17.30 24.34 18.38
N GLU A 491 18.56 24.32 17.92
CA GLU A 491 19.00 25.05 16.72
C GLU A 491 18.42 24.41 15.45
N HIS A 492 18.57 23.09 15.27
CA HIS A 492 18.01 22.40 14.10
C HIS A 492 16.48 22.36 14.09
N LEU A 493 15.82 22.36 15.26
CA LEU A 493 14.36 22.42 15.36
C LEU A 493 13.82 23.83 15.03
N GLN A 494 14.57 24.89 15.36
CA GLN A 494 14.24 26.27 14.97
C GLN A 494 14.41 26.49 13.46
N ASP A 495 15.53 26.05 12.90
CA ASP A 495 15.85 26.10 11.46
C ASP A 495 14.83 25.32 10.60
N MET A 496 14.47 24.09 11.00
CA MET A 496 13.41 23.30 10.34
C MET A 496 12.03 23.98 10.46
N ALA A 497 11.71 24.61 11.60
CA ALA A 497 10.46 25.34 11.75
C ALA A 497 10.40 26.58 10.84
N TYR A 498 11.49 27.35 10.74
CA TYR A 498 11.61 28.49 9.85
C TYR A 498 11.42 28.10 8.38
N ARG A 499 12.11 27.05 7.88
CA ARG A 499 11.95 26.58 6.49
C ARG A 499 10.50 26.20 6.16
N LEU A 500 9.83 25.46 7.04
CA LEU A 500 8.43 25.06 6.84
C LEU A 500 7.48 26.26 6.81
N VAL A 501 7.71 27.27 7.66
CA VAL A 501 6.90 28.49 7.69
C VAL A 501 7.13 29.36 6.46
N PHE A 502 8.39 29.58 6.09
CA PHE A 502 8.77 30.38 4.92
C PHE A 502 8.15 29.80 3.65
N GLU A 503 8.32 28.50 3.41
CA GLU A 503 7.78 27.82 2.22
C GLU A 503 6.24 27.87 2.16
N THR A 504 5.56 27.67 3.29
CA THR A 504 4.09 27.76 3.36
C THR A 504 3.59 29.19 3.10
N ALA A 505 4.41 30.20 3.36
CA ALA A 505 4.07 31.62 3.16
C ALA A 505 4.40 32.13 1.76
N GLU A 506 5.49 31.65 1.15
CA GLU A 506 5.83 31.84 -0.27
C GLU A 506 4.69 31.31 -1.16
N ALA A 507 4.14 30.14 -0.84
CA ALA A 507 2.97 29.57 -1.52
C ALA A 507 1.69 30.43 -1.41
N ILE A 508 1.62 31.37 -0.46
CA ILE A 508 0.49 32.28 -0.22
C ILE A 508 0.81 33.73 -0.63
N GLY A 509 2.06 34.04 -1.02
CA GLY A 509 2.50 35.39 -1.37
C GLY A 509 2.55 36.33 -0.17
N CYS A 510 3.18 35.88 0.92
CA CYS A 510 3.33 36.65 2.16
C CYS A 510 4.66 36.42 2.91
N GLU A 511 5.66 35.88 2.20
CA GLU A 511 7.04 35.63 2.64
C GLU A 511 7.71 36.87 3.27
N ASP A 512 7.45 38.08 2.72
CA ASP A 512 7.91 39.37 3.26
C ASP A 512 7.49 39.63 4.73
N SER A 513 6.50 38.90 5.25
CA SER A 513 6.02 39.03 6.64
C SER A 513 6.67 38.06 7.63
N ILE A 514 7.66 37.25 7.21
CA ILE A 514 8.34 36.27 8.06
C ILE A 514 9.84 36.55 8.11
N GLN A 515 10.43 36.37 9.29
CA GLN A 515 11.87 36.53 9.51
C GLN A 515 12.39 35.39 10.39
N GLU A 516 13.64 35.01 10.19
CA GLU A 516 14.35 34.02 11.02
C GLU A 516 14.57 34.58 12.43
N ASP A 517 14.28 33.79 13.47
CA ASP A 517 14.43 34.18 14.88
C ASP A 517 15.09 33.06 15.70
N ASN A 518 16.42 33.15 15.78
CA ASN A 518 17.29 32.25 16.52
C ASN A 518 17.44 32.63 18.01
N SER A 519 16.50 33.40 18.59
CA SER A 519 16.49 33.59 20.04
C SER A 519 16.06 32.28 20.74
N PRO A 520 16.66 31.92 21.89
CA PRO A 520 16.55 30.57 22.46
C PRO A 520 15.13 30.18 22.89
N ASP A 521 14.27 31.18 23.13
CA ASP A 521 12.86 31.01 23.50
C ASP A 521 11.89 31.16 22.31
N SER A 522 12.39 31.35 21.08
CA SER A 522 11.56 31.47 19.88
C SER A 522 11.10 30.13 19.32
N ALA A 523 10.15 30.17 18.38
CA ALA A 523 9.79 29.04 17.54
C ALA A 523 10.73 28.85 16.32
N GLY A 524 11.75 29.71 16.18
CA GLY A 524 12.68 29.75 15.03
C GLY A 524 12.34 30.83 14.01
N PHE A 525 11.16 31.45 14.14
CA PHE A 525 10.67 32.47 13.23
C PHE A 525 9.88 33.55 13.97
N ALA A 526 10.09 34.80 13.56
CA ALA A 526 9.30 35.97 13.91
C ALA A 526 8.34 36.33 12.76
N VAL A 527 7.27 37.05 13.10
CA VAL A 527 6.15 37.31 12.19
C VAL A 527 5.74 38.78 12.26
N SER A 528 5.42 39.40 11.13
CA SER A 528 5.09 40.83 11.06
C SER A 528 3.77 41.15 11.79
N PRO A 529 3.68 42.31 12.48
CA PRO A 529 2.47 42.71 13.22
C PRO A 529 1.35 43.26 12.32
N HIS A 530 1.56 43.30 11.00
CA HIS A 530 0.67 43.93 10.00
C HIS A 530 0.38 42.98 8.84
N GLY A 531 0.29 41.68 9.13
CA GLY A 531 0.06 40.62 8.15
C GLY A 531 -1.39 40.43 7.70
N ASN A 532 -1.59 39.45 6.83
CA ASN A 532 -2.90 38.89 6.51
C ASN A 532 -3.34 37.87 7.60
N GLU A 533 -4.54 37.30 7.47
CA GLU A 533 -5.08 36.35 8.47
C GLU A 533 -4.27 35.04 8.57
N PHE A 534 -3.60 34.62 7.50
CA PHE A 534 -2.67 33.47 7.52
C PHE A 534 -1.36 33.81 8.27
N VAL A 535 -0.82 35.01 8.09
CA VAL A 535 0.32 35.52 8.87
C VAL A 535 -0.03 35.59 10.36
N HIS A 536 -1.25 36.02 10.72
CA HIS A 536 -1.74 35.93 12.11
C HIS A 536 -1.90 34.48 12.60
N PHE A 537 -2.23 33.52 11.73
CA PHE A 537 -2.23 32.10 12.08
C PHE A 537 -0.82 31.57 12.38
N LEU A 538 0.18 31.93 11.58
CA LEU A 538 1.59 31.58 11.84
C LEU A 538 2.12 32.18 13.15
N ALA A 539 1.72 33.42 13.47
CA ALA A 539 2.00 34.04 14.78
C ALA A 539 1.32 33.27 15.95
N GLY A 540 0.16 32.65 15.69
CA GLY A 540 -0.47 31.69 16.59
C GLY A 540 0.36 30.42 16.81
N LEU A 541 1.02 29.89 15.77
CA LEU A 541 1.90 28.74 15.88
C LEU A 541 3.22 29.05 16.61
N SER A 542 3.80 30.24 16.41
CA SER A 542 5.01 30.64 17.16
C SER A 542 4.73 30.81 18.67
N GLY A 543 3.48 31.12 19.02
CA GLY A 543 3.02 31.36 20.38
C GLY A 543 2.96 32.84 20.77
N GLN A 544 3.07 33.76 19.81
CA GLN A 544 3.01 35.21 20.03
C GLN A 544 1.93 35.85 19.13
N LEU A 545 0.72 36.08 19.63
CA LEU A 545 -0.28 36.86 18.88
C LEU A 545 -0.06 38.37 19.04
N PRO A 546 0.08 39.14 17.94
CA PRO A 546 0.15 40.59 17.99
C PRO A 546 -1.25 41.20 18.23
N ASN A 547 -1.66 41.32 19.49
CA ASN A 547 -2.83 42.08 20.01
C ASN A 547 -4.23 41.77 19.41
N GLN A 548 -4.36 40.80 18.51
CA GLN A 548 -5.61 40.44 17.84
C GLN A 548 -6.16 39.08 18.35
N GLN A 549 -7.43 38.77 18.05
CA GLN A 549 -8.05 37.48 18.40
C GLN A 549 -7.82 36.44 17.29
N PHE A 550 -7.51 35.20 17.68
CA PHE A 550 -7.33 34.08 16.75
C PHE A 550 -8.68 33.59 16.22
N ASN A 551 -8.86 33.60 14.90
CA ASN A 551 -10.10 33.20 14.26
C ASN A 551 -10.12 31.68 13.95
N MET A 552 -10.63 30.90 14.90
CA MET A 552 -10.73 29.43 14.76
C MET A 552 -11.56 28.99 13.55
N PHE A 553 -12.52 29.80 13.08
CA PHE A 553 -13.33 29.47 11.91
C PHE A 553 -12.51 29.53 10.62
N MET A 554 -11.76 30.62 10.40
CA MET A 554 -10.88 30.77 9.23
C MET A 554 -9.71 29.78 9.27
N PHE A 555 -9.20 29.43 10.46
CA PHE A 555 -8.25 28.31 10.61
C PHE A 555 -8.82 27.01 10.03
N CYS A 556 -10.07 26.63 10.36
CA CYS A 556 -10.69 25.42 9.80
C CYS A 556 -10.89 25.52 8.27
N LEU A 557 -11.32 26.68 7.74
CA LEU A 557 -11.51 26.86 6.29
C LEU A 557 -10.20 26.69 5.51
N ASN A 558 -9.06 27.12 6.05
CA ASN A 558 -7.77 26.97 5.37
C ASN A 558 -7.39 25.50 5.13
N PHE A 559 -7.74 24.59 6.05
CA PHE A 559 -7.43 23.15 5.97
C PHE A 559 -8.51 22.32 5.26
N PHE A 560 -9.78 22.68 5.39
CA PHE A 560 -10.90 21.82 4.99
C PHE A 560 -11.83 22.41 3.93
N GLY A 561 -11.64 23.68 3.56
CA GLY A 561 -12.59 24.42 2.73
C GLY A 561 -13.91 24.66 3.46
N SER A 562 -14.97 24.96 2.72
CA SER A 562 -16.33 25.08 3.26
C SER A 562 -17.24 23.95 2.75
N GLN A 563 -18.42 23.80 3.36
CA GLN A 563 -19.44 22.85 2.90
C GLN A 563 -19.99 23.17 1.49
N SER A 564 -19.69 24.35 0.94
CA SER A 564 -20.07 24.75 -0.42
C SER A 564 -19.10 24.13 -1.42
N SER A 565 -19.61 23.45 -2.46
CA SER A 565 -18.81 22.74 -3.47
C SER A 565 -17.93 23.62 -4.39
N GLY A 566 -17.82 24.92 -4.11
CA GLY A 566 -16.89 25.86 -4.76
C GLY A 566 -15.79 26.40 -3.85
N ASP A 567 -15.88 26.20 -2.52
CA ASP A 567 -14.95 26.74 -1.53
C ASP A 567 -13.83 25.73 -1.24
N VAL A 568 -12.86 25.64 -2.16
CA VAL A 568 -11.65 24.81 -2.03
C VAL A 568 -10.82 25.26 -0.80
N PRO A 569 -10.21 24.35 -0.01
CA PRO A 569 -9.25 24.73 1.04
C PRO A 569 -8.11 25.60 0.50
N VAL A 570 -7.58 26.47 1.36
CA VAL A 570 -6.46 27.39 1.02
C VAL A 570 -5.15 26.62 0.90
N PHE A 571 -4.97 25.53 1.66
CA PHE A 571 -3.83 24.64 1.55
C PHE A 571 -4.16 23.43 0.64
N ASP A 572 -3.21 23.05 -0.21
CA ASP A 572 -3.20 21.71 -0.82
C ASP A 572 -2.66 20.65 0.17
N ASP A 573 -2.73 19.37 -0.21
CA ASP A 573 -2.26 18.25 0.61
C ASP A 573 -0.78 18.37 1.02
N ILE A 574 0.09 18.97 0.20
CA ILE A 574 1.51 19.15 0.49
C ILE A 574 1.67 20.16 1.63
N HIS A 575 0.99 21.30 1.53
CA HIS A 575 1.04 22.36 2.54
C HIS A 575 0.36 21.94 3.84
N VAL A 576 -0.75 21.18 3.79
CA VAL A 576 -1.35 20.55 4.97
C VAL A 576 -0.35 19.63 5.68
N VAL A 577 0.38 18.78 4.96
CA VAL A 577 1.42 17.91 5.54
C VAL A 577 2.56 18.73 6.14
N LYS A 578 3.00 19.81 5.48
CA LYS A 578 4.06 20.69 5.99
C LYS A 578 3.67 21.43 7.27
N ILE A 579 2.42 21.89 7.39
CA ILE A 579 1.94 22.51 8.63
C ILE A 579 1.77 21.46 9.74
N MET A 580 1.32 20.24 9.43
CA MET A 580 1.27 19.14 10.40
C MET A 580 2.69 18.76 10.90
N ARG A 581 3.69 18.78 10.02
CA ARG A 581 5.10 18.64 10.38
C ARG A 581 5.59 19.79 11.26
N LEU A 582 5.27 21.04 10.90
CA LEU A 582 5.61 22.23 11.69
C LEU A 582 5.05 22.15 13.11
N ILE A 583 3.79 21.76 13.28
CA ILE A 583 3.16 21.54 14.60
C ILE A 583 3.95 20.50 15.41
N ARG A 584 4.38 19.39 14.79
CA ARG A 584 5.21 18.37 15.44
C ARG A 584 6.59 18.92 15.89
N VAL A 585 7.23 19.72 15.04
CA VAL A 585 8.56 20.32 15.28
C VAL A 585 8.48 21.36 16.40
N ILE A 586 7.56 22.32 16.33
CA ILE A 586 7.35 23.34 17.38
C ILE A 586 7.04 22.67 18.72
N ARG A 587 6.22 21.61 18.75
CA ARG A 587 5.96 20.85 19.98
C ARG A 587 7.24 20.27 20.59
N ARG A 588 8.16 19.75 19.76
CA ARG A 588 9.45 19.21 20.24
C ARG A 588 10.37 20.31 20.75
N LEU A 589 10.53 21.38 19.98
CA LEU A 589 11.30 22.56 20.35
C LEU A 589 10.87 23.10 21.73
N ARG A 590 9.55 23.24 21.91
CA ARG A 590 8.94 23.70 23.17
C ARG A 590 9.13 22.71 24.33
N GLU A 591 9.28 21.40 24.08
CA GLU A 591 9.69 20.43 25.12
C GLU A 591 11.14 20.66 25.57
N GLN A 592 12.06 20.83 24.61
CA GLN A 592 13.47 21.05 24.91
C GLN A 592 13.72 22.37 25.64
N GLN A 593 13.10 23.46 25.19
CA GLN A 593 13.21 24.77 25.82
C GLN A 593 12.79 24.74 27.30
N ARG A 594 11.70 24.02 27.64
CA ARG A 594 11.30 23.81 29.04
C ARG A 594 12.37 23.06 29.83
N GLN A 595 12.92 21.98 29.27
CA GLN A 595 13.96 21.17 29.92
C GLN A 595 15.26 21.97 30.13
N ALA A 596 15.67 22.79 29.17
CA ALA A 596 16.83 23.67 29.26
C ALA A 596 16.68 24.73 30.37
N THR A 597 15.47 25.23 30.62
CA THR A 597 15.18 26.15 31.73
C THR A 597 15.16 25.44 33.08
N THR A 598 14.53 24.26 33.19
CA THR A 598 14.57 23.46 34.44
C THR A 598 15.97 22.97 34.80
N GLY A 599 16.88 22.86 33.83
CA GLY A 599 18.31 22.55 34.07
C GLY A 599 19.19 23.74 34.50
N ARG A 600 18.61 24.91 34.80
CA ARG A 600 19.32 26.14 35.21
C ARG A 600 18.97 26.63 36.63
N GLU A 601 18.10 25.93 37.35
CA GLU A 601 17.81 26.14 38.79
C GLU A 601 18.63 25.20 39.68
#